data_AF-A0AAP2H8K9-F1
#
_entry.id   AF-A0AAP2H8K9-F1
#
_cell.length_a   1.000
_cell.length_b   1.000
_cell.length_c   1.000
_cell.angle_alpha   90.00
_cell.angle_beta   90.00
_cell.angle_gamma   90.00
#
_symmetry.space_group_name_H-M   'P 1'
#
loop_
_entity.id
_entity.type
_entity.pdbx_description
1 polymer ?
#
loop_
_entity_poly.entity_id
_entity_poly.type
_entity_poly.pdbx_seq_one_letter_code
_entity_poly.pdbx_strand_id
1 'polypeptide(L)'
;MRLELALHYTRREECPKALEAWTALERSDLVTGYMPMLAGYCYLKLGDDKRAFAMFDRVKGRLHGRFEDVLEQLWGERPALRAHADRLLAFRASGSLADLDGGLENAIRFGIGQDRGKALAALAQAAAPSSPQAPAVFGQLACLRPAFEAEASASEASGDPDASVKAEWKQRMETCGLALGRYPLPDDAALARLLVVTAINLDIASAQELLAAHAASLAGRARSDAGDIGALRLLAAMQARVSDPGLKETDELGWTRYGDVRFAASRLAGRLVGNPAPTAEDLAQLDRARRQFPQDQAILGLWLRYSSPDKEAARAAWRELALMEFHSPRVERDPIHMERTAVGLYFALRGYREAAGL
;
A
#
# COMPACT_ATOMS: atom_id res chain seq x y z
N MET A 1 -33.35 -2.38 3.57
CA MET A 1 -33.07 -3.77 3.13
C MET A 1 -32.51 -3.86 1.71
N ARG A 2 -33.11 -3.24 0.69
CA ARG A 2 -32.63 -3.36 -0.71
C ARG A 2 -31.21 -2.82 -0.95
N LEU A 3 -30.83 -1.72 -0.29
CA LEU A 3 -29.47 -1.17 -0.36
C LEU A 3 -28.43 -2.18 0.16
N GLU A 4 -28.67 -2.76 1.33
CA GLU A 4 -27.80 -3.80 1.90
C GLU A 4 -27.62 -5.01 0.98
N LEU A 5 -28.70 -5.45 0.30
CA LEU A 5 -28.61 -6.54 -0.68
C LEU A 5 -27.77 -6.14 -1.91
N ALA A 6 -27.95 -4.93 -2.42
CA ALA A 6 -27.16 -4.43 -3.54
C ALA A 6 -25.66 -4.38 -3.19
N LEU A 7 -25.32 -3.82 -2.03
CA LEU A 7 -23.95 -3.77 -1.52
C LEU A 7 -23.38 -5.18 -1.24
N HIS A 8 -24.18 -6.08 -0.68
CA HIS A 8 -23.79 -7.48 -0.42
C HIS A 8 -23.41 -8.21 -1.71
N TYR A 9 -24.26 -8.15 -2.74
CA TYR A 9 -23.98 -8.81 -4.01
C TYR A 9 -22.82 -8.14 -4.76
N THR A 10 -22.69 -6.82 -4.72
CA THR A 10 -21.53 -6.11 -5.28
C THR A 10 -20.23 -6.55 -4.60
N ARG A 11 -20.20 -6.67 -3.27
CA ARG A 11 -19.03 -7.15 -2.51
C ARG A 11 -18.65 -8.59 -2.86
N ARG A 12 -19.64 -9.44 -3.14
CA ARG A 12 -19.43 -10.85 -3.52
C ARG A 12 -19.17 -11.04 -5.01
N GLU A 13 -19.05 -9.95 -5.77
CA GLU A 13 -18.89 -9.97 -7.22
C GLU A 13 -20.05 -10.65 -7.99
N GLU A 14 -21.21 -10.79 -7.35
CA GLU A 14 -22.42 -11.36 -7.95
C GLU A 14 -23.18 -10.28 -8.74
N CYS A 15 -22.49 -9.67 -9.71
CA CYS A 15 -22.95 -8.47 -10.44
C CYS A 15 -24.36 -8.60 -11.05
N PRO A 16 -24.79 -9.74 -11.64
CA PRO A 16 -26.16 -9.88 -12.12
C PRO A 16 -27.21 -9.66 -11.02
N LYS A 17 -27.03 -10.26 -9.84
CA LYS A 17 -27.94 -10.08 -8.68
C LYS A 17 -27.81 -8.68 -8.09
N ALA A 18 -26.60 -8.13 -8.07
CA ALA A 18 -26.37 -6.76 -7.61
C ALA A 18 -27.16 -5.77 -8.47
N LEU A 19 -27.14 -5.94 -9.79
CA LEU A 19 -27.85 -5.06 -10.73
C LEU A 19 -29.37 -5.13 -10.56
N GLU A 20 -29.95 -6.30 -10.28
CA GLU A 20 -31.39 -6.40 -9.94
C GLU A 20 -31.74 -5.51 -8.74
N ALA A 21 -30.91 -5.56 -7.69
CA ALA A 21 -31.08 -4.73 -6.50
C ALA A 21 -30.83 -3.23 -6.78
N TRP A 22 -29.79 -2.89 -7.54
CA TRP A 22 -29.47 -1.51 -7.93
C TRP A 22 -30.58 -0.90 -8.80
N THR A 23 -31.12 -1.64 -9.78
CA THR A 23 -32.25 -1.18 -10.60
C THR A 23 -33.50 -0.97 -9.76
N ALA A 24 -33.77 -1.83 -8.77
CA ALA A 24 -34.89 -1.62 -7.86
C ALA A 24 -34.74 -0.36 -7.01
N LEU A 25 -33.52 -0.04 -6.56
CA LEU A 25 -33.21 1.21 -5.86
C LEU A 25 -33.34 2.43 -6.77
N GLU A 26 -32.89 2.32 -8.02
CA GLU A 26 -32.96 3.39 -9.02
C GLU A 26 -34.40 3.77 -9.33
N ARG A 27 -35.29 2.77 -9.51
CA ARG A 27 -36.74 3.01 -9.71
C ARG A 27 -37.41 3.71 -8.53
N SER A 28 -36.80 3.66 -7.36
CA SER A 28 -37.27 4.34 -6.14
C SER A 28 -36.57 5.68 -5.89
N ASP A 29 -35.73 6.15 -6.83
CA ASP A 29 -34.91 7.37 -6.70
C ASP A 29 -34.01 7.38 -5.46
N LEU A 30 -33.59 6.19 -5.00
CA LEU A 30 -32.74 6.04 -3.80
C LEU A 30 -31.24 5.96 -4.13
N VAL A 31 -30.87 5.91 -5.41
CA VAL A 31 -29.47 5.85 -5.85
C VAL A 31 -28.91 7.27 -5.94
N THR A 32 -28.32 7.73 -4.83
CA THR A 32 -27.78 9.08 -4.69
C THR A 32 -26.32 9.08 -4.22
N GLY A 33 -25.66 10.23 -4.24
CA GLY A 33 -24.27 10.38 -3.79
C GLY A 33 -23.31 9.54 -4.62
N TYR A 34 -22.58 8.65 -3.97
CA TYR A 34 -21.59 7.75 -4.59
C TYR A 34 -22.18 6.43 -5.10
N MET A 35 -23.43 6.10 -4.76
CA MET A 35 -24.06 4.82 -5.15
C MET A 35 -24.07 4.56 -6.67
N PRO A 36 -24.22 5.57 -7.55
CA PRO A 36 -24.06 5.36 -8.98
C PRO A 36 -22.69 4.78 -9.36
N MET A 37 -21.59 5.14 -8.70
CA MET A 37 -20.27 4.53 -8.97
C MET A 37 -20.28 3.02 -8.73
N LEU A 38 -20.95 2.57 -7.67
CA LEU A 38 -21.00 1.15 -7.28
C LEU A 38 -21.88 0.33 -8.22
N ALA A 39 -23.01 0.92 -8.65
CA ALA A 39 -23.84 0.34 -9.69
C ALA A 39 -23.09 0.27 -11.03
N GLY A 40 -22.38 1.35 -11.38
CA GLY A 40 -21.56 1.46 -12.58
C GLY A 40 -20.44 0.41 -12.64
N TYR A 41 -19.80 0.08 -11.51
CA TYR A 41 -18.84 -1.04 -11.42
C TYR A 41 -19.46 -2.37 -11.91
N CYS A 42 -20.68 -2.70 -11.49
CA CYS A 42 -21.30 -3.97 -11.88
C CYS A 42 -21.63 -4.00 -13.38
N TYR A 43 -22.08 -2.88 -13.95
CA TYR A 43 -22.26 -2.75 -15.39
C TYR A 43 -20.93 -2.87 -16.14
N LEU A 44 -19.87 -2.22 -15.66
CA LEU A 44 -18.53 -2.29 -16.24
C LEU A 44 -17.99 -3.72 -16.22
N LYS A 45 -18.20 -4.48 -15.13
CA LYS A 45 -17.77 -5.88 -15.02
C LYS A 45 -18.51 -6.80 -15.99
N LEU A 46 -19.79 -6.54 -16.23
CA LEU A 46 -20.60 -7.31 -17.19
C LEU A 46 -20.43 -6.86 -18.65
N GLY A 47 -19.66 -5.79 -18.90
CA GLY A 47 -19.37 -5.29 -20.26
C GLY A 47 -20.45 -4.36 -20.82
N ASP A 48 -21.37 -3.86 -19.99
CA ASP A 48 -22.34 -2.84 -20.38
C ASP A 48 -21.76 -1.45 -20.14
N ASP A 49 -20.82 -1.06 -20.99
CA ASP A 49 -20.05 0.18 -20.84
C ASP A 49 -20.95 1.42 -20.87
N LYS A 50 -21.95 1.42 -21.73
CA LYS A 50 -22.88 2.55 -21.88
C LYS A 50 -23.65 2.81 -20.57
N ARG A 51 -24.17 1.76 -19.93
CA ARG A 51 -24.84 1.93 -18.63
C ARG A 51 -23.85 2.23 -17.51
N ALA A 52 -22.64 1.66 -17.56
CA ALA A 52 -21.59 1.98 -16.59
C ALA A 52 -21.28 3.47 -16.57
N PHE A 53 -20.98 4.08 -17.72
CA PHE A 53 -20.69 5.50 -17.82
C PHE A 53 -21.90 6.40 -17.56
N ALA A 54 -23.10 5.98 -17.96
CA ALA A 54 -24.32 6.70 -17.56
C ALA A 54 -24.49 6.76 -16.03
N MET A 55 -24.06 5.72 -15.32
CA MET A 55 -24.03 5.73 -13.86
C MET A 55 -22.91 6.62 -13.31
N PHE A 56 -21.70 6.55 -13.87
CA PHE A 56 -20.57 7.39 -13.44
C PHE A 56 -20.86 8.88 -13.63
N ASP A 57 -21.48 9.27 -14.74
CA ASP A 57 -21.83 10.67 -15.06
C ASP A 57 -22.89 11.26 -14.09
N ARG A 58 -23.65 10.42 -13.38
CA ARG A 58 -24.64 10.86 -12.38
C ARG A 58 -24.02 11.30 -11.06
N VAL A 59 -22.74 11.03 -10.84
CA VAL A 59 -22.04 11.36 -9.59
C VAL A 59 -21.76 12.87 -9.58
N LYS A 60 -22.53 13.62 -8.80
CA LYS A 60 -22.38 15.09 -8.71
C LYS A 60 -21.27 15.48 -7.72
N GLY A 61 -20.21 16.12 -8.23
CA GLY A 61 -19.31 16.98 -7.43
C GLY A 61 -18.29 16.27 -6.53
N ARG A 62 -17.37 17.08 -5.97
CA ARG A 62 -16.12 16.74 -5.25
C ARG A 62 -16.32 15.78 -4.04
N LEU A 63 -16.52 14.49 -4.31
CA LEU A 63 -16.75 13.46 -3.28
C LEU A 63 -15.59 12.48 -3.11
N HIS A 64 -14.39 12.83 -3.61
CA HIS A 64 -13.21 11.95 -3.58
C HIS A 64 -13.02 11.26 -2.21
N GLY A 65 -12.99 12.03 -1.12
CA GLY A 65 -12.82 11.49 0.26
C GLY A 65 -13.90 10.51 0.72
N ARG A 66 -15.19 10.78 0.41
CA ARG A 66 -16.30 9.90 0.86
C ARG A 66 -16.42 8.64 0.01
N PHE A 67 -15.96 8.68 -1.22
CA PHE A 67 -16.01 7.52 -2.10
C PHE A 67 -14.90 6.52 -1.76
N GLU A 68 -13.72 7.00 -1.39
CA GLU A 68 -12.62 6.16 -0.90
C GLU A 68 -13.03 5.36 0.34
N ASP A 69 -13.69 5.98 1.33
CA ASP A 69 -14.25 5.30 2.51
C ASP A 69 -15.27 4.21 2.14
N VAL A 70 -16.01 4.40 1.06
CA VAL A 70 -17.04 3.46 0.59
C VAL A 70 -16.43 2.31 -0.18
N LEU A 71 -15.48 2.61 -1.06
CA LEU A 71 -14.66 1.58 -1.69
C LEU A 71 -13.97 0.77 -0.60
N GLU A 72 -13.50 1.41 0.47
CA GLU A 72 -12.96 0.74 1.63
C GLU A 72 -14.00 -0.13 2.36
N GLN A 73 -15.22 0.35 2.59
CA GLN A 73 -16.27 -0.49 3.22
C GLN A 73 -16.77 -1.65 2.35
N LEU A 74 -16.63 -1.54 1.03
CA LEU A 74 -17.08 -2.53 0.08
C LEU A 74 -16.02 -3.56 -0.26
N TRP A 75 -14.83 -3.07 -0.59
CA TRP A 75 -13.69 -3.84 -1.11
C TRP A 75 -12.44 -3.66 -0.26
N GLY A 76 -12.27 -2.52 0.39
CA GLY A 76 -11.12 -2.28 1.25
C GLY A 76 -11.27 -2.81 2.66
N GLU A 77 -10.20 -2.58 3.37
CA GLU A 77 -9.73 -3.51 4.36
C GLU A 77 -10.19 -3.14 5.78
N ARG A 78 -11.50 -3.17 6.06
CA ARG A 78 -11.93 -3.66 7.39
C ARG A 78 -11.31 -5.04 7.70
N PRO A 79 -11.02 -5.89 6.69
CA PRO A 79 -10.08 -6.98 6.81
C PRO A 79 -8.65 -6.66 7.23
N ALA A 80 -8.05 -5.48 7.07
CA ALA A 80 -6.62 -5.28 7.40
C ALA A 80 -6.43 -4.96 8.87
N LEU A 81 -7.25 -4.10 9.47
CA LEU A 81 -7.25 -3.93 10.92
C LEU A 81 -7.69 -5.22 11.62
N ARG A 82 -8.70 -5.91 11.07
CA ARG A 82 -9.12 -7.21 11.58
C ARG A 82 -8.08 -8.30 11.34
N ALA A 83 -7.46 -8.40 10.17
CA ALA A 83 -6.38 -9.35 9.88
C ALA A 83 -5.11 -8.99 10.63
N HIS A 84 -4.87 -7.72 10.93
CA HIS A 84 -3.80 -7.29 11.82
C HIS A 84 -4.08 -7.76 13.24
N ALA A 85 -5.30 -7.54 13.75
CA ALA A 85 -5.72 -8.08 15.05
C ALA A 85 -5.68 -9.62 15.08
N ASP A 86 -6.19 -10.29 14.04
CA ASP A 86 -6.21 -11.75 13.90
C ASP A 86 -4.78 -12.30 13.76
N ARG A 87 -3.89 -11.64 13.02
CA ARG A 87 -2.46 -12.00 12.91
C ARG A 87 -1.74 -11.78 14.23
N LEU A 88 -2.02 -10.71 14.96
CA LEU A 88 -1.38 -10.49 16.27
C LEU A 88 -1.93 -11.42 17.35
N LEU A 89 -3.20 -11.81 17.27
CA LEU A 89 -3.78 -12.89 18.07
C LEU A 89 -3.17 -14.24 17.71
N ALA A 90 -3.04 -14.54 16.42
CA ALA A 90 -2.36 -15.73 15.91
C ALA A 90 -0.90 -15.76 16.36
N PHE A 91 -0.18 -14.64 16.24
CA PHE A 91 1.18 -14.47 16.72
C PHE A 91 1.31 -14.70 18.21
N ARG A 92 0.40 -14.15 19.03
CA ARG A 92 0.39 -14.41 20.48
C ARG A 92 0.21 -15.90 20.79
N ALA A 93 -0.56 -16.62 19.97
CA ALA A 93 -0.77 -18.05 20.13
C ALA A 93 0.39 -18.90 19.56
N SER A 94 1.02 -18.47 18.47
CA SER A 94 1.96 -19.28 17.66
C SER A 94 3.42 -18.90 17.83
N GLY A 95 3.72 -17.65 18.22
CA GLY A 95 5.06 -17.07 18.17
C GLY A 95 5.63 -16.89 16.76
N SER A 96 4.81 -17.03 15.71
CA SER A 96 5.25 -17.02 14.31
C SER A 96 5.83 -15.67 13.86
N LEU A 97 7.08 -15.67 13.38
CA LEU A 97 7.72 -14.47 12.83
C LEU A 97 6.95 -13.88 11.63
N ALA A 98 6.33 -14.73 10.80
CA ALA A 98 5.55 -14.25 9.66
C ALA A 98 4.31 -13.44 10.08
N ASP A 99 3.69 -13.80 11.20
CA ASP A 99 2.54 -13.05 11.74
C ASP A 99 2.99 -11.72 12.35
N LEU A 100 4.16 -11.71 13.01
CA LEU A 100 4.79 -10.49 13.52
C LEU A 100 5.18 -9.53 12.40
N ASP A 101 5.82 -10.02 11.33
CA ASP A 101 6.18 -9.22 10.15
C ASP A 101 4.95 -8.55 9.55
N GLY A 102 3.87 -9.31 9.37
CA GLY A 102 2.60 -8.76 8.92
C GLY A 102 2.02 -7.71 9.87
N GLY A 103 2.25 -7.85 11.18
CA GLY A 103 1.90 -6.86 12.19
C GLY A 103 2.66 -5.54 12.03
N LEU A 104 3.99 -5.63 11.95
CA LEU A 104 4.90 -4.49 11.81
C LEU A 104 4.69 -3.73 10.49
N GLU A 105 4.52 -4.46 9.39
CA GLU A 105 4.22 -3.91 8.06
C GLU A 105 2.91 -3.11 8.04
N ASN A 106 1.88 -3.60 8.73
CA ASN A 106 0.62 -2.87 8.87
C ASN A 106 0.80 -1.57 9.70
N ALA A 107 1.57 -1.59 10.78
CA ALA A 107 1.87 -0.38 11.55
C ALA A 107 2.63 0.68 10.75
N ILE A 108 3.47 0.27 9.79
CA ILE A 108 4.11 1.17 8.83
C ILE A 108 3.09 1.74 7.84
N ARG A 109 2.24 0.88 7.28
CA ARG A 109 1.24 1.23 6.26
C ARG A 109 0.23 2.27 6.73
N PHE A 110 -0.20 2.23 7.99
CA PHE A 110 -1.17 3.19 8.52
C PHE A 110 -0.61 4.62 8.67
N GLY A 111 0.71 4.83 8.56
CA GLY A 111 1.34 6.13 8.78
C GLY A 111 1.04 6.67 10.18
N ILE A 112 1.29 7.95 10.45
CA ILE A 112 0.94 8.55 11.75
C ILE A 112 -0.60 8.68 11.88
N GLY A 113 -1.15 8.32 13.04
CA GLY A 113 -2.56 8.52 13.38
C GLY A 113 -3.21 7.36 14.15
N GLN A 114 -4.54 7.45 14.32
CA GLN A 114 -5.32 6.51 15.14
C GLN A 114 -5.13 5.03 14.79
N ASP A 115 -5.09 4.67 13.50
CA ASP A 115 -4.98 3.27 13.09
C ASP A 115 -3.58 2.68 13.32
N ARG A 116 -2.52 3.49 13.18
CA ARG A 116 -1.19 3.10 13.64
C ARG A 116 -1.14 2.98 15.15
N GLY A 117 -1.79 3.89 15.88
CA GLY A 117 -1.89 3.78 17.34
C GLY A 117 -2.50 2.45 17.77
N LYS A 118 -3.60 2.02 17.15
CA LYS A 118 -4.19 0.68 17.38
C LYS A 118 -3.22 -0.44 17.06
N ALA A 119 -2.50 -0.34 15.95
CA ALA A 119 -1.53 -1.35 15.55
C ALA A 119 -0.35 -1.46 16.54
N LEU A 120 0.18 -0.32 16.99
CA LEU A 120 1.24 -0.26 18.00
C LEU A 120 0.76 -0.75 19.37
N ALA A 121 -0.47 -0.45 19.78
CA ALA A 121 -1.06 -0.99 21.00
C ALA A 121 -1.13 -2.53 20.96
N ALA A 122 -1.50 -3.09 19.81
CA ALA A 122 -1.57 -4.53 19.64
C ALA A 122 -0.16 -5.17 19.62
N LEU A 123 0.84 -4.52 19.01
CA LEU A 123 2.25 -4.93 19.10
C LEU A 123 2.79 -4.86 20.54
N ALA A 124 2.46 -3.81 21.28
CA ALA A 124 2.85 -3.66 22.69
C ALA A 124 2.28 -4.78 23.56
N GLN A 125 1.01 -5.10 23.34
CA GLN A 125 0.34 -6.23 23.95
C GLN A 125 1.00 -7.57 23.60
N ALA A 126 1.36 -7.79 22.33
CA ALA A 126 2.06 -8.99 21.90
C ALA A 126 3.47 -9.12 22.50
N ALA A 127 4.14 -7.99 22.73
CA ALA A 127 5.45 -7.93 23.38
C ALA A 127 5.43 -8.12 24.91
N ALA A 128 4.25 -8.32 25.51
CA ALA A 128 4.13 -8.52 26.95
C ALA A 128 4.82 -9.82 27.41
N PRO A 129 5.56 -9.80 28.54
CA PRO A 129 6.33 -10.94 29.02
C PRO A 129 5.39 -12.07 29.47
N SER A 130 5.10 -13.00 28.58
CA SER A 130 4.27 -14.18 28.90
C SER A 130 4.54 -15.42 28.04
N SER A 131 5.51 -15.40 27.12
CA SER A 131 5.85 -16.58 26.32
C SER A 131 7.30 -17.03 26.51
N PRO A 132 7.56 -18.23 27.07
CA PRO A 132 8.90 -18.77 27.31
C PRO A 132 9.64 -19.27 26.06
N GLN A 133 9.03 -19.21 24.86
CA GLN A 133 9.64 -19.63 23.59
C GLN A 133 9.83 -18.49 22.59
N ALA A 134 9.86 -17.25 23.09
CA ALA A 134 9.85 -16.06 22.27
C ALA A 134 11.19 -15.87 21.50
N PRO A 135 11.20 -15.77 20.15
CA PRO A 135 12.40 -15.45 19.37
C PRO A 135 13.08 -14.15 19.82
N ALA A 136 14.37 -13.98 19.52
CA ALA A 136 15.20 -12.84 19.97
C ALA A 136 14.57 -11.46 19.68
N VAL A 137 13.79 -11.34 18.60
CA VAL A 137 13.02 -10.14 18.23
C VAL A 137 12.07 -9.68 19.36
N PHE A 138 11.57 -10.59 20.19
CA PHE A 138 10.73 -10.24 21.34
C PHE A 138 11.47 -9.44 22.41
N GLY A 139 12.77 -9.69 22.61
CA GLY A 139 13.57 -8.87 23.54
C GLY A 139 13.61 -7.41 23.09
N GLN A 140 13.78 -7.20 21.78
CA GLN A 140 13.78 -5.86 21.18
C GLN A 140 12.38 -5.22 21.23
N LEU A 141 11.33 -5.96 20.88
CA LEU A 141 9.95 -5.47 20.95
C LEU A 141 9.51 -5.15 22.38
N ALA A 142 9.85 -6.00 23.36
CA ALA A 142 9.56 -5.77 24.76
C ALA A 142 10.26 -4.52 25.29
N CYS A 143 11.50 -4.27 24.83
CA CYS A 143 12.24 -3.06 25.16
C CYS A 143 11.61 -1.79 24.55
N LEU A 144 11.07 -1.90 23.31
CA LEU A 144 10.36 -0.81 22.62
C LEU A 144 8.93 -0.59 23.11
N ARG A 145 8.36 -1.53 23.88
CA ARG A 145 6.95 -1.50 24.33
C ARG A 145 6.49 -0.14 24.88
N PRO A 146 7.26 0.57 25.72
CA PRO A 146 6.82 1.86 26.25
C PRO A 146 6.64 2.93 25.17
N ALA A 147 7.46 2.90 24.10
CA ALA A 147 7.29 3.82 22.97
C ALA A 147 6.04 3.51 22.15
N PHE A 148 5.72 2.22 21.96
CA PHE A 148 4.48 1.80 21.30
C PHE A 148 3.25 2.25 22.10
N GLU A 149 3.26 2.07 23.43
CA GLU A 149 2.18 2.48 24.34
C GLU A 149 1.99 4.00 24.34
N ALA A 150 3.09 4.78 24.35
CA ALA A 150 3.07 6.23 24.30
C ALA A 150 2.46 6.76 22.98
N GLU A 151 2.92 6.25 21.84
CA GLU A 151 2.39 6.67 20.53
C GLU A 151 0.92 6.24 20.34
N ALA A 152 0.55 5.04 20.79
CA ALA A 152 -0.83 4.58 20.76
C ALA A 152 -1.76 5.50 21.54
N SER A 153 -1.36 5.88 22.76
CA SER A 153 -2.14 6.77 23.63
C SER A 153 -2.28 8.18 23.03
N ALA A 154 -1.21 8.74 22.46
CA ALA A 154 -1.25 10.05 21.82
C ALA A 154 -2.14 10.05 20.56
N SER A 155 -2.10 8.96 19.79
CA SER A 155 -2.91 8.81 18.58
C SER A 155 -4.41 8.83 18.86
N GLU A 156 -4.85 8.33 20.01
CA GLU A 156 -6.25 8.41 20.46
C GLU A 156 -6.67 9.85 20.83
N ALA A 157 -5.75 10.64 21.39
CA ALA A 157 -6.04 11.95 21.95
C ALA A 157 -6.03 13.11 20.93
N SER A 158 -5.02 13.17 20.05
CA SER A 158 -4.79 14.34 19.18
C SER A 158 -4.54 14.02 17.71
N GLY A 159 -4.40 12.74 17.35
CA GLY A 159 -4.12 12.30 15.97
C GLY A 159 -2.67 12.51 15.50
N ASP A 160 -1.97 13.52 16.04
CA ASP A 160 -0.55 13.78 15.79
C ASP A 160 0.31 13.51 17.04
N PRO A 161 1.49 12.86 16.88
CA PRO A 161 2.43 12.58 17.95
C PRO A 161 3.11 13.87 18.37
N ASP A 162 3.05 14.17 19.66
CA ASP A 162 3.68 15.34 20.23
C ASP A 162 5.19 15.12 20.52
N ALA A 163 5.84 16.15 21.07
CA ALA A 163 7.26 16.08 21.43
C ALA A 163 7.58 14.98 22.46
N SER A 164 6.61 14.56 23.28
CA SER A 164 6.80 13.51 24.27
C SER A 164 6.92 12.12 23.62
N VAL A 165 6.09 11.85 22.61
CA VAL A 165 6.16 10.59 21.82
C VAL A 165 7.51 10.47 21.13
N LYS A 166 7.97 11.55 20.50
CA LYS A 166 9.30 11.60 19.87
C LYS A 166 10.42 11.32 20.88
N ALA A 167 10.36 11.95 22.06
CA ALA A 167 11.37 11.77 23.10
C ALA A 167 11.40 10.32 23.61
N GLU A 168 10.23 9.71 23.85
CA GLU A 168 10.13 8.32 24.29
C GLU A 168 10.71 7.36 23.24
N TRP A 169 10.34 7.52 21.96
CA TRP A 169 10.91 6.71 20.88
C TRP A 169 12.42 6.81 20.81
N LYS A 170 12.97 8.03 20.86
CA LYS A 170 14.41 8.25 20.83
C LYS A 170 15.10 7.57 22.02
N GLN A 171 14.57 7.76 23.23
CA GLN A 171 15.11 7.15 24.45
C GLN A 171 15.06 5.62 24.38
N ARG A 172 13.96 5.03 23.90
CA ARG A 172 13.84 3.57 23.76
C ARG A 172 14.76 3.03 22.70
N MET A 173 14.86 3.66 21.53
CA MET A 173 15.84 3.27 20.52
C MET A 173 17.27 3.27 21.09
N GLU A 174 17.67 4.30 21.85
CA GLU A 174 18.99 4.36 22.49
C GLU A 174 19.19 3.26 23.53
N THR A 175 18.27 3.13 24.50
CA THR A 175 18.39 2.16 25.59
C THR A 175 18.32 0.70 25.15
N CYS A 176 17.61 0.43 24.05
CA CYS A 176 17.50 -0.91 23.47
C CYS A 176 18.67 -1.26 22.52
N GLY A 177 19.66 -0.38 22.33
CA GLY A 177 20.76 -0.60 21.38
C GLY A 177 20.32 -0.54 19.92
N LEU A 178 19.25 0.20 19.64
CA LEU A 178 18.60 0.37 18.34
C LEU A 178 18.73 1.82 17.81
N ALA A 179 19.60 2.64 18.42
CA ALA A 179 19.84 4.00 17.97
C ALA A 179 20.39 4.00 16.55
N LEU A 180 19.56 4.48 15.63
CA LEU A 180 19.87 4.45 14.22
C LEU A 180 21.04 5.40 13.92
N GLY A 181 22.05 4.87 13.21
CA GLY A 181 23.27 5.60 12.86
C GLY A 181 24.48 5.27 13.75
N ARG A 182 24.26 4.65 14.92
CA ARG A 182 25.33 4.18 15.81
C ARG A 182 25.40 2.66 15.91
N TYR A 183 24.26 2.00 15.86
CA TYR A 183 24.15 0.55 15.97
C TYR A 183 23.73 -0.08 14.64
N PRO A 184 24.11 -1.35 14.36
CA PRO A 184 23.56 -2.10 13.23
C PRO A 184 22.04 -2.15 13.28
N LEU A 185 21.40 -2.14 12.11
CA LEU A 185 19.97 -2.44 12.01
C LEU A 185 19.69 -3.89 12.46
N PRO A 186 18.53 -4.17 13.08
CA PRO A 186 18.10 -5.53 13.36
C PRO A 186 18.14 -6.43 12.12
N ASP A 187 18.44 -7.71 12.34
CA ASP A 187 18.38 -8.71 11.27
C ASP A 187 16.94 -8.91 10.76
N ASP A 188 15.95 -8.75 11.65
CA ASP A 188 14.54 -8.73 11.28
C ASP A 188 14.21 -7.49 10.41
N ALA A 189 13.87 -7.73 9.15
CA ALA A 189 13.68 -6.67 8.18
C ALA A 189 12.44 -5.80 8.46
N ALA A 190 11.36 -6.41 8.98
CA ALA A 190 10.13 -5.67 9.30
C ALA A 190 10.35 -4.74 10.50
N LEU A 191 11.06 -5.20 11.53
CA LEU A 191 11.45 -4.37 12.66
C LEU A 191 12.43 -3.27 12.26
N ALA A 192 13.47 -3.60 11.47
CA ALA A 192 14.40 -2.61 10.95
C ALA A 192 13.68 -1.51 10.16
N ARG A 193 12.71 -1.90 9.32
CA ARG A 193 11.88 -0.95 8.56
C ARG A 193 10.99 -0.11 9.46
N LEU A 194 10.34 -0.71 10.47
CA LEU A 194 9.53 0.05 11.44
C LEU A 194 10.37 1.12 12.12
N LEU A 195 11.57 0.78 12.60
CA LEU A 195 12.47 1.72 13.25
C LEU A 195 12.87 2.86 12.32
N VAL A 196 13.30 2.56 11.09
CA VAL A 196 13.71 3.59 10.11
C VAL A 196 12.55 4.51 9.76
N VAL A 197 11.37 3.97 9.43
CA VAL A 197 10.20 4.78 9.08
C VAL A 197 9.78 5.65 10.26
N THR A 198 9.78 5.10 11.48
CA THR A 198 9.44 5.83 12.70
C THR A 198 10.43 6.97 12.95
N ALA A 199 11.72 6.71 12.81
CA ALA A 199 12.74 7.73 13.03
C ALA A 199 12.64 8.88 12.02
N ILE A 200 12.31 8.60 10.76
CA ILE A 200 12.12 9.66 9.77
C ILE A 200 10.80 10.41 10.04
N ASN A 201 9.70 9.69 10.29
CA ASN A 201 8.39 10.33 10.47
C ASN A 201 8.29 11.18 11.75
N LEU A 202 9.10 10.88 12.77
CA LEU A 202 9.19 11.65 14.00
C LEU A 202 10.37 12.64 14.01
N ASP A 203 11.05 12.82 12.88
CA ASP A 203 12.26 13.67 12.75
C ASP A 203 13.34 13.35 13.81
N ILE A 204 13.51 12.07 14.17
CA ILE A 204 14.59 11.59 15.05
C ILE A 204 15.90 11.50 14.28
N ALA A 205 15.84 11.08 13.01
CA ALA A 205 16.95 11.05 12.07
C ALA A 205 16.44 11.28 10.65
N SER A 206 17.24 11.94 9.81
CA SER A 206 16.91 12.15 8.40
C SER A 206 17.15 10.89 7.57
N ALA A 207 16.43 10.75 6.46
CA ALA A 207 16.65 9.65 5.51
C ALA A 207 18.10 9.63 4.97
N GLN A 208 18.72 10.81 4.81
CA GLN A 208 20.11 10.93 4.35
C GLN A 208 21.11 10.36 5.37
N GLU A 209 20.95 10.68 6.65
CA GLU A 209 21.81 10.15 7.73
C GLU A 209 21.67 8.63 7.84
N LEU A 210 20.43 8.12 7.77
CA LEU A 210 20.16 6.69 7.83
C LEU A 210 20.73 5.93 6.63
N LEU A 211 20.59 6.50 5.42
CA LEU A 211 21.18 5.93 4.22
C LEU A 211 22.70 5.88 4.32
N ALA A 212 23.35 6.98 4.73
CA ALA A 212 24.79 7.05 4.88
C ALA A 212 25.33 6.03 5.89
N ALA A 213 24.60 5.79 6.99
CA ALA A 213 25.00 4.84 8.01
C ALA A 213 24.81 3.37 7.61
N HIS A 214 23.74 3.05 6.88
CA HIS A 214 23.28 1.65 6.74
C HIS A 214 23.31 1.10 5.32
N ALA A 215 23.52 1.92 4.29
CA ALA A 215 23.44 1.49 2.89
C ALA A 215 24.34 0.30 2.58
N ALA A 216 25.61 0.34 3.02
CA ALA A 216 26.57 -0.73 2.75
C ALA A 216 26.17 -2.06 3.41
N SER A 217 25.68 -2.02 4.65
CA SER A 217 25.24 -3.22 5.37
C SER A 217 24.00 -3.85 4.71
N LEU A 218 23.00 -3.03 4.38
CA LEU A 218 21.78 -3.49 3.70
C LEU A 218 22.08 -4.04 2.30
N ALA A 219 22.94 -3.35 1.55
CA ALA A 219 23.43 -3.79 0.24
C ALA A 219 24.16 -5.13 0.32
N GLY A 220 24.96 -5.34 1.37
CA GLY A 220 25.68 -6.59 1.63
C GLY A 220 24.71 -7.74 1.94
N ARG A 221 23.76 -7.53 2.86
CA ARG A 221 22.70 -8.50 3.18
C ARG A 221 21.90 -8.90 1.95
N ALA A 222 21.46 -7.91 1.17
CA ALA A 222 20.68 -8.13 -0.05
C ALA A 222 21.47 -8.84 -1.18
N ARG A 223 22.80 -8.76 -1.19
CA ARG A 223 23.64 -9.44 -2.21
C ARG A 223 24.20 -10.78 -1.73
N SER A 224 24.09 -11.10 -0.45
CA SER A 224 24.51 -12.37 0.13
C SER A 224 23.91 -13.57 -0.61
N ASP A 225 24.50 -14.76 -0.45
CA ASP A 225 24.01 -15.97 -1.14
C ASP A 225 22.57 -16.31 -0.74
N ALA A 226 22.24 -16.20 0.54
CA ALA A 226 20.88 -16.37 1.05
C ALA A 226 19.91 -15.33 0.46
N GLY A 227 20.41 -14.11 0.22
CA GLY A 227 19.60 -12.98 -0.19
C GLY A 227 18.73 -12.44 0.94
N ASP A 228 18.49 -11.14 0.91
CA ASP A 228 17.63 -10.46 1.88
C ASP A 228 16.84 -9.38 1.15
N ILE A 229 15.66 -9.77 0.66
CA ILE A 229 14.76 -8.86 -0.05
C ILE A 229 14.21 -7.76 0.87
N GLY A 230 14.10 -8.03 2.17
CA GLY A 230 13.65 -7.06 3.15
C GLY A 230 14.67 -5.92 3.30
N ALA A 231 15.95 -6.26 3.43
CA ALA A 231 17.05 -5.29 3.44
C ALA A 231 17.09 -4.49 2.13
N LEU A 232 16.87 -5.14 0.98
CA LEU A 232 16.85 -4.45 -0.32
C LEU A 232 15.68 -3.46 -0.42
N ARG A 233 14.48 -3.83 0.03
CA ARG A 233 13.30 -2.96 0.03
C ARG A 233 13.51 -1.76 0.95
N LEU A 234 14.12 -1.97 2.12
CA LEU A 234 14.46 -0.89 3.05
C LEU A 234 15.50 0.07 2.44
N LEU A 235 16.52 -0.45 1.77
CA LEU A 235 17.51 0.35 1.05
C LEU A 235 16.85 1.20 -0.03
N ALA A 236 16.03 0.60 -0.91
CA ALA A 236 15.30 1.32 -1.95
C ALA A 236 14.40 2.41 -1.38
N ALA A 237 13.68 2.12 -0.29
CA ALA A 237 12.81 3.10 0.37
C ALA A 237 13.59 4.34 0.85
N MET A 238 14.77 4.15 1.45
CA MET A 238 15.62 5.27 1.88
C MET A 238 16.19 6.04 0.68
N GLN A 239 16.67 5.34 -0.34
CA GLN A 239 17.20 5.94 -1.57
C GLN A 239 16.14 6.77 -2.31
N ALA A 240 14.92 6.27 -2.44
CA ALA A 240 13.81 6.97 -3.07
C ALA A 240 13.48 8.29 -2.35
N ARG A 241 13.46 8.30 -1.00
CA ARG A 241 13.16 9.51 -0.21
C ARG A 241 14.17 10.63 -0.42
N VAL A 242 15.43 10.32 -0.71
CA VAL A 242 16.48 11.32 -0.92
C VAL A 242 16.87 11.48 -2.39
N SER A 243 16.11 10.88 -3.31
CA SER A 243 16.44 10.84 -4.75
C SER A 243 17.86 10.33 -5.03
N ASP A 244 18.34 9.34 -4.27
CA ASP A 244 19.69 8.79 -4.41
C ASP A 244 19.87 8.08 -5.78
N PRO A 245 20.91 8.39 -6.56
CA PRO A 245 21.15 7.75 -7.86
C PRO A 245 21.32 6.24 -7.79
N GLY A 246 21.76 5.70 -6.64
CA GLY A 246 21.93 4.27 -6.42
C GLY A 246 20.62 3.48 -6.42
N LEU A 247 19.45 4.14 -6.33
CA LEU A 247 18.15 3.50 -6.44
C LEU A 247 18.03 2.66 -7.73
N LYS A 248 18.63 3.12 -8.83
CA LYS A 248 18.59 2.41 -10.12
C LYS A 248 19.19 1.01 -10.04
N GLU A 249 20.32 0.86 -9.34
CA GLU A 249 20.98 -0.44 -9.17
C GLU A 249 20.23 -1.33 -8.19
N THR A 250 19.69 -0.74 -7.12
CA THR A 250 18.85 -1.42 -6.14
C THR A 250 17.58 -1.98 -6.80
N ASP A 251 16.92 -1.18 -7.62
CA ASP A 251 15.73 -1.59 -8.39
C ASP A 251 16.05 -2.68 -9.41
N GLU A 252 17.17 -2.56 -10.13
CA GLU A 252 17.60 -3.60 -11.07
C GLU A 252 17.85 -4.93 -10.35
N LEU A 253 18.53 -4.91 -9.19
CA LEU A 253 18.76 -6.09 -8.38
C LEU A 253 17.45 -6.70 -7.88
N GLY A 254 16.53 -5.85 -7.40
CA GLY A 254 15.22 -6.28 -6.89
C GLY A 254 14.35 -6.92 -7.95
N TRP A 255 14.36 -6.36 -9.17
CA TRP A 255 13.63 -6.94 -10.28
C TRP A 255 14.29 -8.23 -10.79
N THR A 256 15.59 -8.21 -11.09
CA THR A 256 16.25 -9.32 -11.78
C THR A 256 16.51 -10.53 -10.89
N ARG A 257 16.98 -10.32 -9.65
CA ARG A 257 17.30 -11.42 -8.73
C ARG A 257 16.08 -11.92 -7.98
N TYR A 258 15.24 -11.00 -7.52
CA TYR A 258 14.12 -11.35 -6.63
C TYR A 258 12.77 -11.43 -7.35
N GLY A 259 12.67 -10.94 -8.58
CA GLY A 259 11.41 -10.97 -9.33
C GLY A 259 10.31 -10.13 -8.68
N ASP A 260 10.66 -9.12 -7.87
CA ASP A 260 9.67 -8.33 -7.12
C ASP A 260 9.19 -7.13 -7.95
N VAL A 261 7.87 -7.08 -8.14
CA VAL A 261 7.18 -6.13 -9.01
C VAL A 261 7.38 -4.67 -8.62
N ARG A 262 7.57 -4.37 -7.34
CA ARG A 262 7.76 -2.98 -6.88
C ARG A 262 9.03 -2.37 -7.43
N PHE A 263 10.11 -3.16 -7.46
CA PHE A 263 11.37 -2.71 -8.03
C PHE A 263 11.26 -2.57 -9.55
N ALA A 264 10.54 -3.46 -10.23
CA ALA A 264 10.26 -3.31 -11.67
C ALA A 264 9.48 -2.02 -11.96
N ALA A 265 8.42 -1.75 -11.20
CA ALA A 265 7.61 -0.55 -11.33
C ALA A 265 8.42 0.72 -11.04
N SER A 266 9.20 0.75 -9.94
CA SER A 266 10.08 1.87 -9.60
C SER A 266 11.12 2.13 -10.69
N ARG A 267 11.79 1.08 -11.18
CA ARG A 267 12.80 1.17 -12.24
C ARG A 267 12.24 1.82 -13.50
N LEU A 268 11.09 1.33 -13.95
CA LEU A 268 10.41 1.79 -15.16
C LEU A 268 9.87 3.21 -14.98
N ALA A 269 9.28 3.51 -13.83
CA ALA A 269 8.84 4.87 -13.52
C ALA A 269 9.99 5.88 -13.59
N GLY A 270 11.16 5.54 -13.01
CA GLY A 270 12.35 6.39 -13.05
C GLY A 270 12.96 6.58 -14.44
N ARG A 271 12.60 5.76 -15.44
CA ARG A 271 13.02 5.89 -16.85
C ARG A 271 11.97 6.60 -17.72
N LEU A 272 10.69 6.38 -17.44
CA LEU A 272 9.58 6.80 -18.29
C LEU A 272 8.92 8.10 -17.84
N VAL A 273 8.78 8.32 -16.52
CA VAL A 273 8.08 9.49 -15.98
C VAL A 273 8.87 10.76 -16.28
N GLY A 274 8.23 11.72 -16.93
CA GLY A 274 8.86 12.96 -17.37
C GLY A 274 9.72 12.83 -18.65
N ASN A 275 9.86 11.62 -19.20
CA ASN A 275 10.53 11.41 -20.48
C ASN A 275 9.50 11.48 -21.63
N PRO A 276 9.53 12.52 -22.50
CA PRO A 276 8.57 12.67 -23.59
C PRO A 276 8.79 11.68 -24.74
N ALA A 277 9.95 10.99 -24.79
CA ALA A 277 10.30 10.05 -25.84
C ALA A 277 11.03 8.82 -25.26
N PRO A 278 10.29 7.83 -24.74
CA PRO A 278 10.86 6.55 -24.31
C PRO A 278 11.68 5.90 -25.43
N THR A 279 12.82 5.29 -25.08
CA THR A 279 13.64 4.57 -26.04
C THR A 279 13.04 3.20 -26.37
N ALA A 280 13.49 2.56 -27.45
CA ALA A 280 13.09 1.19 -27.78
C ALA A 280 13.45 0.18 -26.67
N GLU A 281 14.56 0.42 -25.94
CA GLU A 281 14.94 -0.38 -24.78
C GLU A 281 13.94 -0.22 -23.63
N ASP A 282 13.51 1.01 -23.34
CA ASP A 282 12.55 1.30 -22.27
C ASP A 282 11.20 0.60 -22.54
N LEU A 283 10.73 0.66 -23.80
CA LEU A 283 9.49 -0.01 -24.21
C LEU A 283 9.63 -1.54 -24.14
N ALA A 284 10.77 -2.10 -24.54
CA ALA A 284 11.03 -3.53 -24.42
C ALA A 284 11.05 -4.00 -22.95
N GLN A 285 11.62 -3.20 -22.04
CA GLN A 285 11.59 -3.48 -20.60
C GLN A 285 10.16 -3.39 -20.04
N LEU A 286 9.38 -2.40 -20.46
CA LEU A 286 7.98 -2.24 -20.05
C LEU A 286 7.12 -3.42 -20.49
N ASP A 287 7.27 -3.87 -21.74
CA ASP A 287 6.58 -5.05 -22.25
C ASP A 287 7.01 -6.34 -21.53
N ARG A 288 8.30 -6.46 -21.18
CA ARG A 288 8.78 -7.55 -20.32
C ARG A 288 8.08 -7.53 -18.97
N ALA A 289 7.99 -6.38 -18.31
CA ALA A 289 7.30 -6.25 -17.03
C ALA A 289 5.80 -6.58 -17.15
N ARG A 290 5.12 -6.11 -18.21
CA ARG A 290 3.69 -6.39 -18.45
C ARG A 290 3.40 -7.88 -18.60
N ARG A 291 4.33 -8.65 -19.20
CA ARG A 291 4.24 -10.12 -19.29
C ARG A 291 4.54 -10.79 -17.96
N GLN A 292 5.52 -10.30 -17.21
CA GLN A 292 5.94 -10.89 -15.93
C GLN A 292 4.91 -10.64 -14.82
N PHE A 293 4.28 -9.45 -14.82
CA PHE A 293 3.37 -9.00 -13.77
C PHE A 293 2.02 -8.58 -14.38
N PRO A 294 1.25 -9.53 -14.93
CA PRO A 294 0.12 -9.17 -15.76
C PRO A 294 -1.07 -8.56 -15.00
N GLN A 295 -1.09 -8.72 -13.68
CA GLN A 295 -2.14 -8.24 -12.79
C GLN A 295 -1.70 -7.03 -11.95
N ASP A 296 -0.49 -6.51 -12.17
CA ASP A 296 0.00 -5.36 -11.40
C ASP A 296 -0.48 -4.05 -12.02
N GLN A 297 -1.15 -3.24 -11.19
CA GLN A 297 -1.74 -1.96 -11.59
C GLN A 297 -0.70 -0.94 -12.03
N ALA A 298 0.44 -0.85 -11.34
CA ALA A 298 1.46 0.15 -11.64
C ALA A 298 2.11 -0.16 -12.98
N ILE A 299 2.43 -1.43 -13.23
CA ILE A 299 2.94 -1.88 -14.53
C ILE A 299 1.92 -1.67 -15.64
N LEU A 300 0.64 -2.03 -15.42
CA LEU A 300 -0.42 -1.82 -16.40
C LEU A 300 -0.62 -0.32 -16.73
N GLY A 301 -0.60 0.54 -15.71
CA GLY A 301 -0.71 1.99 -15.87
C GLY A 301 0.45 2.60 -16.64
N LEU A 302 1.69 2.16 -16.36
CA LEU A 302 2.86 2.55 -17.15
C LEU A 302 2.74 2.08 -18.60
N TRP A 303 2.35 0.82 -18.82
CA TRP A 303 2.16 0.25 -20.15
C TRP A 303 1.11 1.01 -20.95
N LEU A 304 -0.05 1.32 -20.37
CA LEU A 304 -1.11 2.11 -21.02
C LEU A 304 -0.68 3.54 -21.38
N ARG A 305 0.25 4.14 -20.63
CA ARG A 305 0.70 5.52 -20.82
C ARG A 305 1.82 5.63 -21.85
N TYR A 306 2.72 4.66 -21.89
CA TYR A 306 3.96 4.73 -22.65
C TYR A 306 4.04 3.75 -23.82
N SER A 307 3.29 2.66 -23.77
CA SER A 307 3.11 1.81 -24.93
C SER A 307 2.06 2.42 -25.86
N SER A 308 2.15 2.14 -27.15
CA SER A 308 1.15 2.52 -28.15
C SER A 308 0.33 1.29 -28.58
N PRO A 309 -0.47 0.68 -27.68
CA PRO A 309 -1.29 -0.46 -28.06
C PRO A 309 -2.33 -0.05 -29.10
N ASP A 310 -2.81 -1.01 -29.88
CA ASP A 310 -3.97 -0.79 -30.73
C ASP A 310 -5.21 -0.43 -29.89
N LYS A 311 -6.24 0.10 -30.56
CA LYS A 311 -7.44 0.62 -29.89
C LYS A 311 -8.17 -0.44 -29.04
N GLU A 312 -8.24 -1.69 -29.50
CA GLU A 312 -8.95 -2.75 -28.77
C GLU A 312 -8.15 -3.19 -27.55
N ALA A 313 -6.85 -3.37 -27.71
CA ALA A 313 -5.94 -3.68 -26.60
C ALA A 313 -5.93 -2.56 -25.55
N ALA A 314 -5.87 -1.29 -25.97
CA ALA A 314 -5.98 -0.14 -25.09
C ALA A 314 -7.30 -0.14 -24.32
N ARG A 315 -8.43 -0.34 -25.02
CA ARG A 315 -9.77 -0.40 -24.41
C ARG A 315 -9.84 -1.51 -23.35
N ALA A 316 -9.40 -2.72 -23.68
CA ALA A 316 -9.42 -3.85 -22.75
C ALA A 316 -8.56 -3.59 -21.51
N ALA A 317 -7.34 -3.06 -21.71
CA ALA A 317 -6.42 -2.75 -20.63
C ALA A 317 -6.90 -1.61 -19.73
N TRP A 318 -7.51 -0.55 -20.27
CA TRP A 318 -8.11 0.52 -19.47
C TRP A 318 -9.30 0.02 -18.64
N ARG A 319 -10.12 -0.87 -19.18
CA ARG A 319 -11.20 -1.54 -18.43
C ARG A 319 -10.64 -2.37 -17.28
N GLU A 320 -9.61 -3.16 -17.55
CA GLU A 320 -8.91 -3.97 -16.56
C GLU A 320 -8.37 -3.09 -15.43
N LEU A 321 -7.65 -2.01 -15.77
CA LEU A 321 -7.12 -1.07 -14.78
C LEU A 321 -8.25 -0.44 -13.95
N ALA A 322 -9.35 -0.01 -14.57
CA ALA A 322 -10.48 0.55 -13.83
C ALA A 322 -11.07 -0.46 -12.83
N LEU A 323 -11.25 -1.71 -13.24
CA LEU A 323 -11.71 -2.77 -12.33
C LEU A 323 -10.71 -3.02 -11.19
N MET A 324 -9.41 -3.07 -11.49
CA MET A 324 -8.37 -3.22 -10.48
C MET A 324 -8.40 -2.07 -9.46
N GLU A 325 -8.58 -0.82 -9.90
CA GLU A 325 -8.67 0.36 -9.03
C GLU A 325 -9.92 0.32 -8.11
N PHE A 326 -11.04 -0.26 -8.57
CA PHE A 326 -12.19 -0.52 -7.69
C PHE A 326 -11.87 -1.53 -6.57
N HIS A 327 -11.03 -2.53 -6.85
CA HIS A 327 -10.67 -3.61 -5.93
C HIS A 327 -9.49 -3.32 -5.01
N SER A 328 -8.69 -2.31 -5.35
CA SER A 328 -7.59 -1.87 -4.53
C SER A 328 -7.83 -0.42 -4.10
N PRO A 329 -8.80 -0.16 -3.21
CA PRO A 329 -8.85 1.12 -2.53
C PRO A 329 -7.56 1.26 -1.73
N ARG A 330 -6.58 1.95 -2.32
CA ARG A 330 -5.35 2.30 -1.63
C ARG A 330 -5.72 3.31 -0.55
N VAL A 331 -5.88 2.82 0.68
CA VAL A 331 -5.65 3.64 1.88
C VAL A 331 -4.14 3.86 2.07
N GLU A 332 -3.31 3.33 1.17
CA GLU A 332 -1.86 3.50 1.19
C GLU A 332 -1.48 4.97 1.01
N ARG A 333 -1.27 5.64 2.14
CA ARG A 333 -0.08 6.47 2.32
C ARG A 333 1.13 5.53 2.33
N ASP A 334 1.46 4.89 1.20
CA ASP A 334 2.81 4.36 1.06
C ASP A 334 3.73 5.58 1.17
N PRO A 335 4.61 5.66 2.18
CA PRO A 335 5.51 6.80 2.31
C PRO A 335 6.46 6.95 1.12
N ILE A 336 6.53 5.95 0.23
CA ILE A 336 7.36 5.93 -0.98
C ILE A 336 6.54 6.41 -2.20
N HIS A 337 5.22 6.17 -2.25
CA HIS A 337 4.38 6.46 -3.42
C HIS A 337 2.97 6.95 -3.02
N MET A 338 2.88 8.24 -2.68
CA MET A 338 1.58 8.88 -2.43
C MET A 338 0.82 9.11 -3.75
N GLU A 339 -0.19 8.30 -4.05
CA GLU A 339 -1.30 8.74 -4.91
C GLU A 339 -2.66 8.32 -4.31
N ARG A 340 -3.60 9.25 -4.37
CA ARG A 340 -4.98 9.08 -3.89
C ARG A 340 -5.73 8.17 -4.86
N THR A 341 -6.33 7.07 -4.39
CA THR A 341 -7.10 6.11 -5.20
C THR A 341 -8.14 6.76 -6.12
N ALA A 342 -8.82 7.83 -5.70
CA ALA A 342 -9.80 8.48 -6.57
C ALA A 342 -9.17 9.14 -7.81
N VAL A 343 -7.86 9.41 -7.81
CA VAL A 343 -7.12 9.91 -8.97
C VAL A 343 -6.82 8.77 -9.94
N GLY A 344 -6.33 7.63 -9.45
CA GLY A 344 -6.06 6.44 -10.26
C GLY A 344 -7.30 5.91 -10.97
N LEU A 345 -8.38 5.66 -10.24
CA LEU A 345 -9.65 5.22 -10.82
C LEU A 345 -10.22 6.23 -11.83
N TYR A 346 -10.16 7.52 -11.53
CA TYR A 346 -10.64 8.56 -12.44
C TYR A 346 -9.84 8.56 -13.74
N PHE A 347 -8.51 8.49 -13.66
CA PHE A 347 -7.66 8.37 -14.84
C PHE A 347 -7.98 7.10 -15.65
N ALA A 348 -8.18 5.97 -14.96
CA ALA A 348 -8.52 4.71 -15.61
C ALA A 348 -9.87 4.77 -16.35
N LEU A 349 -10.91 5.30 -15.69
CA LEU A 349 -12.24 5.47 -16.30
C LEU A 349 -12.22 6.46 -17.47
N ARG A 350 -11.46 7.56 -17.35
CA ARG A 350 -11.30 8.53 -18.44
C ARG A 350 -10.60 7.91 -19.65
N GLY A 351 -9.46 7.25 -19.43
CA GLY A 351 -8.73 6.55 -20.49
C GLY A 351 -9.58 5.48 -21.15
N TYR A 352 -10.38 4.75 -20.36
CA TYR A 352 -11.34 3.78 -20.88
C TYR A 352 -12.40 4.42 -21.77
N ARG A 353 -12.98 5.54 -21.32
CA ARG A 353 -14.00 6.29 -22.06
C ARG A 353 -13.47 6.75 -23.42
N GLU A 354 -12.27 7.33 -23.44
CA GLU A 354 -11.60 7.81 -24.65
C GLU A 354 -11.31 6.64 -25.61
N ALA A 355 -10.77 5.52 -25.11
CA ALA A 355 -10.49 4.32 -25.92
C ALA A 355 -11.78 3.65 -26.48
N ALA A 356 -12.87 3.69 -25.71
CA ALA A 356 -14.18 3.16 -26.10
C ALA A 356 -14.97 4.10 -27.04
N GLY A 357 -14.61 5.39 -27.11
CA GLY A 357 -15.32 6.41 -27.89
C GLY A 357 -16.68 6.80 -27.29
N LEU A 358 -16.75 6.96 -25.96
CA LEU A 358 -17.98 7.20 -25.17
C LEU A 358 -18.09 8.61 -24.56
#